data_AF-A0A5S3VUK9-F1
#
_entry.id   AF-A0A5S3VUK9-F1
#
_cell.length_a   1.000
_cell.length_b   1.000
_cell.length_c   1.000
_cell.angle_alpha   90.00
_cell.angle_beta   90.00
_cell.angle_gamma   90.00
#
_symmetry.space_group_name_H-M   'P 1'
#
loop_
_entity.id
_entity.type
_entity.pdbx_description
1 polymer ?
#
loop_
_entity_poly.entity_id
_entity_poly.type
_entity_poly.pdbx_seq_one_letter_code
_entity_poly.pdbx_strand_id
1 'polypeptide(L)'
;LAKMPNAKLTFVDESAMAVASAEHNVLHNLPEQISNCTFIQNDCLTDFTLGSADLVLCNPPFHQAQAITDHIAWQMFVQAKQTLKQGGELR
;
A
#
# COMPACT_ATOMS: atom_id res chain seq x y z
N LEU A 1 -8.46 -8.84 0.42
CA LEU A 1 -9.35 -9.08 1.57
C LEU A 1 -10.10 -10.40 1.45
N ALA A 2 -11.09 -10.57 0.57
CA ALA A 2 -11.89 -11.80 0.49
C ALA A 2 -11.07 -13.11 0.26
N LYS A 3 -9.93 -13.04 -0.44
CA LYS A 3 -9.06 -14.20 -0.69
C LYS A 3 -8.06 -14.51 0.43
N MET A 4 -7.86 -13.58 1.38
CA MET A 4 -6.91 -13.71 2.49
C MET A 4 -7.56 -13.14 3.76
N PRO A 5 -8.55 -13.84 4.35
CA PRO A 5 -9.40 -13.30 5.41
C PRO A 5 -8.68 -13.04 6.74
N ASN A 6 -7.49 -13.60 6.93
CA ASN A 6 -6.67 -13.44 8.13
C ASN A 6 -5.49 -12.48 7.92
N ALA A 7 -5.37 -11.86 6.74
CA ALA A 7 -4.28 -10.93 6.47
C ALA A 7 -4.50 -9.61 7.20
N LYS A 8 -3.43 -9.10 7.80
CA LYS A 8 -3.38 -7.70 8.25
C LYS A 8 -2.99 -6.84 7.06
N LEU A 9 -3.75 -5.80 6.80
CA LEU A 9 -3.60 -4.97 5.61
C LEU A 9 -3.27 -3.54 6.00
N THR A 10 -2.32 -2.96 5.30
CA THR A 10 -1.99 -1.54 5.42
C THR A 10 -2.21 -0.89 4.06
N PHE A 11 -3.16 0.03 3.99
CA PHE A 11 -3.42 0.87 2.83
C PHE A 11 -2.61 2.15 2.98
N VAL A 12 -1.85 2.50 1.94
CA VAL A 12 -0.97 3.65 1.95
C VAL A 12 -1.14 4.45 0.68
N ASP A 13 -1.33 5.75 0.82
CA ASP A 13 -1.45 6.69 -0.30
C ASP A 13 -1.00 8.09 0.15
N GLU A 14 -0.47 8.91 -0.74
CA GLU A 14 -0.10 10.30 -0.41
C GLU A 14 -1.33 11.20 -0.24
N SER A 15 -2.44 10.84 -0.89
CA SER A 15 -3.70 11.56 -0.88
C SER A 15 -4.55 11.16 0.31
N ALA A 16 -4.77 12.11 1.24
CA ALA A 16 -5.71 11.94 2.35
C ALA A 16 -7.11 11.49 1.88
N MET A 17 -7.55 11.96 0.70
CA MET A 17 -8.83 11.58 0.12
C MET A 17 -8.84 10.11 -0.33
N ALA A 18 -7.74 9.61 -0.90
CA ALA A 18 -7.64 8.22 -1.31
C ALA A 18 -7.63 7.28 -0.10
N VAL A 19 -6.90 7.65 0.96
CA VAL A 19 -6.89 6.92 2.24
C VAL A 19 -8.28 6.84 2.86
N ALA A 20 -8.97 7.99 2.98
CA ALA A 20 -10.34 8.03 3.51
C ALA A 20 -11.34 7.25 2.62
N SER A 21 -11.17 7.31 1.29
CA SER A 21 -11.99 6.54 0.36
C SER A 21 -11.76 5.03 0.51
N ALA A 22 -10.52 4.58 0.70
CA ALA A 22 -10.19 3.18 0.95
C ALA A 22 -10.82 2.69 2.26
N GLU A 23 -10.73 3.48 3.33
CA GLU A 23 -11.37 3.17 4.60
C GLU A 23 -12.89 3.04 4.46
N HIS A 24 -13.53 4.01 3.81
CA HIS A 24 -14.98 3.96 3.54
C HIS A 24 -15.36 2.71 2.75
N ASN A 25 -14.57 2.35 1.72
CA ASN A 25 -14.84 1.18 0.90
C ASN A 25 -14.75 -0.12 1.71
N VAL A 26 -13.78 -0.25 2.62
CA VAL A 26 -13.68 -1.42 3.50
C VAL A 26 -14.85 -1.46 4.47
N LEU A 27 -15.18 -0.34 5.12
CA LEU A 27 -16.32 -0.24 6.05
C LEU A 27 -17.65 -0.65 5.40
N HIS A 28 -17.88 -0.22 4.16
CA HIS A 28 -19.15 -0.48 3.48
C HIS A 28 -19.25 -1.91 2.93
N ASN A 29 -18.16 -2.44 2.36
CA ASN A 29 -18.22 -3.69 1.60
C ASN A 29 -17.74 -4.91 2.40
N LEU A 30 -16.87 -4.71 3.39
CA LEU A 30 -16.22 -5.77 4.18
C LEU A 30 -16.05 -5.32 5.65
N PRO A 31 -17.14 -4.92 6.34
CA PRO A 31 -17.08 -4.32 7.68
C PRO A 31 -16.38 -5.21 8.71
N GLU A 32 -16.47 -6.53 8.58
CA GLU A 32 -15.83 -7.49 9.47
C GLU A 32 -14.29 -7.47 9.40
N GLN A 33 -13.72 -6.89 8.35
CA GLN A 33 -12.28 -6.82 8.13
C GLN A 33 -11.65 -5.49 8.59
N ILE A 34 -12.46 -4.52 9.01
CA ILE A 34 -11.94 -3.18 9.35
C ILE A 34 -10.88 -3.23 10.46
N SER A 35 -11.06 -4.12 11.44
CA SER A 35 -10.13 -4.32 12.55
C SER A 35 -8.78 -4.92 12.13
N ASN A 36 -8.70 -5.52 10.94
CA ASN A 36 -7.48 -6.04 10.34
C ASN A 36 -6.80 -5.03 9.39
N CYS A 37 -7.39 -3.84 9.21
CA CYS A 37 -6.91 -2.83 8.28
C CYS A 37 -6.28 -1.64 9.02
N THR A 38 -5.26 -1.05 8.41
CA THR A 38 -4.64 0.21 8.81
C THR A 38 -4.57 1.11 7.60
N PHE A 39 -4.89 2.39 7.78
CA PHE A 39 -4.95 3.38 6.70
C PHE A 39 -3.97 4.49 7.03
N ILE A 40 -2.98 4.71 6.17
CA ILE A 40 -1.87 5.63 6.42
C ILE A 40 -1.74 6.57 5.23
N GLN A 41 -1.84 7.88 5.50
CA GLN A 41 -1.41 8.87 4.52
C GLN A 41 0.11 8.99 4.61
N ASN A 42 0.82 8.68 3.53
CA ASN A 42 2.28 8.69 3.52
C ASN A 42 2.87 8.87 2.13
N ASP A 43 4.11 9.33 2.05
CA ASP A 43 4.91 9.23 0.84
C ASP A 43 5.44 7.80 0.69
N CYS A 44 4.78 7.03 -0.17
CA CYS A 44 5.08 5.62 -0.43
C CYS A 44 5.18 4.83 0.89
N LEU A 45 6.29 4.13 1.16
CA LEU A 45 6.51 3.37 2.40
C LEU A 45 7.59 4.03 3.28
N THR A 46 7.69 5.35 3.26
CA THR A 46 8.62 6.08 4.14
C THR A 46 8.35 5.75 5.61
N ASP A 47 9.42 5.56 6.40
CA ASP A 47 9.37 5.16 7.82
C ASP A 47 8.74 3.78 8.12
N PHE A 48 8.45 2.96 7.11
CA PHE A 48 8.08 1.57 7.35
C PHE A 48 9.27 0.77 7.87
N THR A 49 8.99 -0.16 8.79
CA THR A 49 10.01 -1.07 9.31
C THR A 49 10.51 -2.00 8.20
N LEU A 50 11.83 -2.10 8.06
CA LEU A 50 12.46 -3.01 7.10
C LEU A 50 12.07 -4.47 7.38
N GLY A 51 11.80 -5.24 6.34
CA GLY A 51 11.44 -6.66 6.49
C GLY A 51 10.18 -6.90 7.32
N SER A 52 9.20 -6.01 7.28
CA SER A 52 7.95 -6.13 8.05
C SER A 52 6.78 -6.72 7.26
N ALA A 53 6.81 -6.67 5.93
CA ALA A 53 5.74 -7.14 5.06
C ALA A 53 6.05 -8.50 4.40
N ASP A 54 5.04 -9.36 4.28
CA ASP A 54 5.12 -10.61 3.52
C ASP A 54 4.82 -10.39 2.02
N LEU A 55 3.97 -9.42 1.71
CA LEU A 55 3.51 -9.09 0.35
C LEU A 55 3.28 -7.59 0.24
N VAL A 56 3.77 -6.98 -0.83
CA VAL A 56 3.45 -5.60 -1.22
C VAL A 56 2.70 -5.65 -2.56
N LEU A 57 1.51 -5.06 -2.59
CA LEU A 57 0.74 -4.85 -3.83
C LEU A 57 0.92 -3.40 -4.25
N CYS A 58 1.58 -3.17 -5.37
CA CYS A 58 1.99 -1.84 -5.79
C CYS A 58 1.48 -1.58 -7.21
N ASN A 59 0.71 -0.51 -7.39
CA ASN A 59 0.26 -0.04 -8.69
C ASN A 59 0.81 1.38 -8.95
N PRO A 60 2.05 1.52 -9.44
CA PRO A 60 2.65 2.83 -9.68
C PRO A 60 1.86 3.66 -10.70
N PRO A 61 1.88 5.01 -10.60
CA PRO A 61 1.18 5.88 -11.53
C PRO A 61 1.78 5.78 -12.95
N PHE A 62 0.93 5.69 -13.98
CA PHE A 62 1.36 5.48 -15.37
C PHE A 62 1.27 6.74 -16.25
N HIS A 63 0.41 7.72 -15.92
CA HIS A 63 0.21 8.91 -16.74
C HIS A 63 -0.03 10.19 -15.91
N GLN A 64 0.99 11.05 -15.85
CA GLN A 64 0.81 12.48 -15.66
C GLN A 64 1.59 13.22 -16.76
N ALA A 65 0.96 14.25 -17.32
CA ALA A 65 1.51 15.00 -18.44
C ALA A 65 2.89 15.59 -18.10
N GLN A 66 3.89 15.19 -18.90
CA GLN A 66 5.27 15.71 -18.95
C GLN A 66 6.11 15.60 -17.66
N ALA A 67 6.98 14.58 -17.66
CA ALA A 67 8.09 14.36 -16.73
C ALA A 67 7.66 14.00 -15.30
N ILE A 68 8.47 13.22 -14.58
CA ILE A 68 8.24 12.85 -13.16
C ILE A 68 7.32 11.61 -13.00
N THR A 69 7.54 10.51 -13.76
CA THR A 69 6.82 9.22 -13.57
C THR A 69 7.73 8.07 -13.13
N ASP A 70 8.97 7.99 -13.65
CA ASP A 70 9.90 6.90 -13.30
C ASP A 70 10.39 6.96 -11.85
N HIS A 71 10.68 8.16 -11.33
CA HIS A 71 11.24 8.32 -9.98
C HIS A 71 10.27 7.87 -8.86
N ILE A 72 8.95 8.15 -8.95
CA ILE A 72 7.97 7.63 -7.98
C ILE A 72 7.86 6.12 -8.12
N ALA A 73 7.71 5.59 -9.33
CA ALA A 73 7.64 4.15 -9.53
C ALA A 73 8.89 3.44 -8.97
N TRP A 74 10.06 4.01 -9.22
CA TRP A 74 11.32 3.51 -8.67
C TRP A 74 11.38 3.60 -7.15
N GLN A 75 10.96 4.72 -6.55
CA GLN A 75 10.86 4.88 -5.10
C GLN A 75 9.94 3.82 -4.49
N MET A 76 8.74 3.64 -5.06
CA MET A 76 7.80 2.60 -4.62
C MET A 76 8.43 1.21 -4.67
N PHE A 77 9.15 0.86 -5.74
CA PHE A 77 9.82 -0.44 -5.86
C PHE A 77 10.97 -0.63 -4.87
N VAL A 78 11.80 0.40 -4.68
CA VAL A 78 12.93 0.35 -3.73
C VAL A 78 12.42 0.19 -2.31
N GLN A 79 11.43 0.99 -1.92
CA GLN A 79 10.87 0.94 -0.57
C GLN A 79 10.03 -0.34 -0.35
N ALA A 80 9.35 -0.87 -1.37
CA ALA A 80 8.71 -2.17 -1.30
C ALA A 80 9.74 -3.27 -1.02
N LYS A 81 10.85 -3.29 -1.77
CA LYS A 81 11.94 -4.27 -1.56
C LYS A 81 12.52 -4.19 -0.14
N GLN A 82 12.67 -2.98 0.41
CA GLN A 82 13.18 -2.75 1.76
C GLN A 82 12.20 -3.21 2.85
N THR A 83 10.91 -2.98 2.63
CA THR A 83 9.84 -3.34 3.57
C THR A 83 9.54 -4.84 3.55
N LEU A 84 9.80 -5.53 2.43
CA LEU A 84 9.58 -6.96 2.31
C LEU A 84 10.56 -7.80 3.13
N LYS A 85 10.04 -8.82 3.80
CA LYS A 85 10.82 -9.89 4.44
C LYS A 85 11.66 -10.64 3.40
N GLN A 86 12.68 -11.36 3.87
CA GLN A 86 13.35 -12.34 3.03
C GLN A 86 12.34 -13.38 2.51
N GLY A 87 12.23 -13.51 1.19
CA GLY A 87 11.23 -14.38 0.56
C GLY A 87 9.84 -13.77 0.40
N GLY A 88 9.64 -12.51 0.81
CA GLY A 88 8.43 -11.75 0.52
C GLY A 88 8.29 -11.36 -0.95
N GLU A 89 7.09 -10.97 -1.35
CA GLU A 89 6.74 -10.76 -2.76
C GLU A 89 6.26 -9.33 -3.06
N LEU A 90 6.64 -8.81 -4.22
CA LEU A 90 6.09 -7.59 -4.81
C LEU A 90 5.22 -7.97 -6.01
N ARG A 91 3.99 -7.46 -6.09
CA ARG A 91 3.07 -7.63 -7.22
C ARG A 91 2.44 -6.34 -7.68
#